data_AF-A0A4R3N3H5-F1
#
_entry.id   AF-A0A4R3N3H5-F1
#
_cell.length_a   1.000
_cell.length_b   1.000
_cell.length_c   1.000
_cell.angle_alpha   90.00
_cell.angle_beta   90.00
_cell.angle_gamma   90.00
#
_symmetry.space_group_name_H-M   'P 1'
#
loop_
_entity.id
_entity.type
_entity.pdbx_description
1 polymer ?
#
loop_
_entity_poly.entity_id
_entity_poly.type
_entity_poly.pdbx_seq_one_letter_code
_entity_poly.pdbx_strand_id
1 'polypeptide(L)'
;MFESIAGGMFATLSHLDDANMVIGVFTFILLALFSSALVLILRNRAPTFYRSVPTLLTTFGILGTFLGISTGLLHFDVNDIEASIPMLLDGLKLAFVTSITGILLAVCLRLILVLSRDAAANADHQNPTSLANPGNLTALVQYQAQAAEAQLAAIQQLVQQVARLDDRLIQTLEHQHTQQLDAMRGFADQLSEMGSRQLITALESVIRDFNSNLGEQFGENFRRLDASVEKLLRWQDQYREHMESLGQQLDHATAGVAKSEASLQALTEQARQISCHVEDQASAIVGLRRESIELESLLGSIADLRDRAKEAFPAIDQRLKAMLESIENAVLSALSAQQRLGQYGMDGRYDDGIRHASPMRAHA
;
A
#
# COMPACT_ATOMS: atom_id res chain seq x y z
N MET A 1 -50.96 22.19 -16.29
CA MET A 1 -51.71 20.91 -16.21
C MET A 1 -50.79 19.70 -16.28
N PHE A 2 -49.86 19.64 -17.24
CA PHE A 2 -48.86 18.55 -17.35
C PHE A 2 -47.89 18.47 -16.15
N GLU A 3 -47.39 19.59 -15.61
CA GLU A 3 -46.51 19.56 -14.44
C GLU A 3 -47.21 19.05 -13.16
N SER A 4 -48.51 19.28 -13.02
CA SER A 4 -49.28 18.77 -11.88
C SER A 4 -49.55 17.27 -11.99
N ILE A 5 -49.64 16.73 -13.21
CA ILE A 5 -49.79 15.29 -13.46
C ILE A 5 -48.43 14.60 -13.29
N ALA A 6 -47.35 15.20 -13.79
CA ALA A 6 -45.99 14.68 -13.61
C ALA A 6 -45.58 14.69 -12.12
N GLY A 7 -45.86 15.78 -11.39
CA GLY A 7 -45.62 15.86 -9.96
C GLY A 7 -46.50 14.90 -9.13
N GLY A 8 -47.77 14.73 -9.52
CA GLY A 8 -48.68 13.76 -8.89
C GLY A 8 -48.30 12.30 -9.15
N MET A 9 -47.77 11.99 -10.34
CA MET A 9 -47.21 10.68 -10.66
C MET A 9 -45.89 10.43 -9.91
N PHE A 10 -45.04 11.45 -9.79
CA PHE A 10 -43.77 11.35 -9.07
C PHE A 10 -43.99 11.13 -7.57
N ALA A 11 -44.94 11.84 -6.96
CA ALA A 11 -45.30 11.70 -5.55
C ALA A 11 -45.99 10.35 -5.23
N THR A 12 -46.72 9.78 -6.19
CA THR A 12 -47.29 8.42 -6.03
C THR A 12 -46.24 7.33 -6.28
N LEU A 13 -45.25 7.57 -7.15
CA LEU A 13 -44.10 6.67 -7.34
C LEU A 13 -43.17 6.62 -6.12
N SER A 14 -42.92 7.76 -5.47
CA SER A 14 -42.04 7.86 -4.29
C SER A 14 -42.64 7.29 -3.00
N HIS A 15 -43.91 6.88 -3.01
CA HIS A 15 -44.55 6.19 -1.89
C HIS A 15 -44.65 4.67 -2.10
N LEU A 16 -44.13 4.16 -3.21
CA LEU A 16 -44.09 2.74 -3.56
C LEU A 16 -42.64 2.24 -3.52
N ASP A 17 -41.96 2.40 -2.37
CA ASP A 17 -40.55 1.99 -2.19
C ASP A 17 -40.35 0.47 -2.29
N ASP A 18 -41.42 -0.32 -2.14
CA ASP A 18 -41.36 -1.76 -2.35
C ASP A 18 -41.61 -2.11 -3.83
N ALA A 19 -40.55 -2.48 -4.55
CA ALA A 19 -40.63 -2.99 -5.93
C ALA A 19 -41.70 -4.09 -6.10
N ASN A 20 -41.94 -4.90 -5.06
CA ASN A 20 -42.96 -5.94 -5.03
C ASN A 20 -44.41 -5.39 -5.03
N MET A 21 -44.66 -4.23 -4.42
CA MET A 21 -45.97 -3.58 -4.40
C MET A 21 -46.35 -3.05 -5.79
N VAL A 22 -45.38 -2.46 -6.50
CA VAL A 22 -45.58 -1.98 -7.88
C VAL A 22 -45.90 -3.15 -8.83
N ILE A 23 -45.18 -4.27 -8.71
CA ILE A 23 -45.47 -5.50 -9.46
C ILE A 23 -46.90 -5.98 -9.17
N GLY A 24 -47.31 -6.00 -7.89
CA GLY A 24 -48.64 -6.44 -7.47
C GLY A 24 -49.78 -5.61 -8.06
N VAL A 25 -49.67 -4.28 -8.04
CA VAL A 25 -50.68 -3.39 -8.64
C VAL A 25 -50.76 -3.58 -10.16
N PHE A 26 -49.62 -3.68 -10.83
CA PHE A 26 -49.58 -3.81 -12.28
C PHE A 26 -50.16 -5.15 -12.76
N THR A 27 -49.77 -6.24 -12.11
CA THR A 27 -50.29 -7.59 -12.40
C THR A 27 -51.79 -7.68 -12.10
N PHE A 28 -52.28 -7.03 -11.04
CA PHE A 28 -53.71 -6.95 -10.75
C PHE A 28 -54.49 -6.22 -11.85
N ILE A 29 -53.99 -5.08 -12.34
CA ILE A 29 -54.62 -4.33 -13.44
C ILE A 29 -54.67 -5.18 -14.72
N LEU A 30 -53.57 -5.87 -15.06
CA LEU A 30 -53.52 -6.78 -16.21
C LEU A 30 -54.54 -7.92 -16.09
N LEU A 31 -54.65 -8.53 -14.90
CA LEU A 31 -55.57 -9.64 -14.65
C LEU A 31 -57.04 -9.18 -14.64
N ALA A 32 -57.33 -7.98 -14.11
CA ALA A 32 -58.66 -7.37 -14.16
C ALA A 32 -59.09 -7.07 -15.60
N LEU A 33 -58.18 -6.54 -16.42
CA LEU A 33 -58.42 -6.24 -17.83
C LEU A 33 -58.63 -7.53 -18.66
N PHE A 34 -57.85 -8.58 -18.39
CA PHE A 34 -58.02 -9.90 -18.97
C PHE A 34 -59.36 -10.55 -18.57
N SER A 35 -59.69 -10.55 -17.28
CA SER A 35 -60.96 -11.12 -16.76
C SER A 35 -62.17 -10.40 -17.31
N SER A 36 -62.12 -9.06 -17.41
CA SER A 36 -63.18 -8.25 -18.03
C SER A 36 -63.41 -8.67 -19.49
N ALA A 37 -62.33 -8.82 -20.27
CA ALA A 37 -62.41 -9.28 -21.65
C ALA A 37 -63.00 -10.69 -21.76
N LEU A 38 -62.61 -11.61 -20.88
CA LEU A 38 -63.14 -12.97 -20.85
C LEU A 38 -64.65 -12.99 -20.55
N VAL A 39 -65.11 -12.20 -19.57
CA VAL A 39 -66.54 -12.08 -19.23
C VAL A 39 -67.35 -11.48 -20.39
N LEU A 40 -66.78 -10.52 -21.13
CA LEU A 40 -67.43 -9.90 -22.29
C LEU A 40 -67.52 -10.84 -23.49
N ILE A 41 -66.52 -11.71 -23.69
CA ILE A 41 -66.56 -12.79 -24.69
C ILE A 41 -67.68 -13.79 -24.34
N LEU A 42 -67.76 -14.25 -23.08
CA LEU A 42 -68.81 -15.17 -22.62
C LEU A 42 -70.21 -14.57 -22.70
N ARG A 43 -70.35 -13.26 -22.45
CA ARG A 43 -71.64 -12.54 -22.56
C ARG A 43 -71.98 -12.08 -23.97
N ASN A 44 -71.12 -12.35 -24.96
CA ASN A 44 -71.23 -11.95 -26.35
C ASN A 44 -71.59 -10.45 -26.53
N ARG A 45 -71.04 -9.57 -25.68
CA ARG A 45 -71.29 -8.12 -25.71
C ARG A 45 -70.00 -7.33 -25.93
N ALA A 46 -70.13 -6.22 -26.66
CA ALA A 46 -69.05 -5.30 -27.05
C ALA A 46 -67.88 -5.97 -27.83
N PRO A 47 -68.13 -6.46 -29.05
CA PRO A 47 -67.11 -7.13 -29.88
C PRO A 47 -65.88 -6.28 -30.20
N THR A 48 -66.03 -4.96 -30.23
CA THR A 48 -64.92 -4.03 -30.46
C THR A 48 -63.97 -3.94 -29.27
N PHE A 49 -64.48 -4.08 -28.04
CA PHE A 49 -63.68 -3.92 -26.82
C PHE A 49 -62.74 -5.11 -26.63
N TYR A 50 -63.27 -6.34 -26.53
CA TYR A 50 -62.43 -7.52 -26.26
C TYR A 50 -61.42 -7.82 -27.39
N ARG A 51 -61.67 -7.37 -28.63
CA ARG A 51 -60.71 -7.49 -29.74
C ARG A 51 -59.50 -6.56 -29.58
N SER A 52 -59.67 -5.46 -28.86
CA SER A 52 -58.61 -4.46 -28.61
C SER A 52 -57.81 -4.75 -27.34
N VAL A 53 -58.38 -5.53 -26.42
CA VAL A 53 -57.77 -5.90 -25.13
C VAL A 53 -56.39 -6.59 -25.28
N PRO A 54 -56.15 -7.54 -26.21
CA PRO A 54 -54.80 -8.11 -26.35
C PRO A 54 -53.74 -7.06 -26.66
N THR A 55 -54.05 -6.09 -27.52
CA THR A 55 -53.14 -4.99 -27.85
C THR A 55 -52.92 -4.07 -26.66
N LEU A 56 -53.97 -3.77 -25.88
CA LEU A 56 -53.85 -3.00 -24.65
C LEU A 56 -52.97 -3.73 -23.62
N LEU A 57 -53.13 -5.04 -23.48
CA LEU A 57 -52.40 -5.86 -22.51
C LEU A 57 -50.90 -5.94 -22.85
N THR A 58 -50.55 -6.00 -24.14
CA THR A 58 -49.16 -5.85 -24.60
C THR A 58 -48.64 -4.43 -24.37
N THR A 59 -49.44 -3.40 -24.63
CA THR A 59 -49.04 -2.00 -24.43
C THR A 59 -48.80 -1.69 -22.95
N PHE A 60 -49.64 -2.20 -22.05
CA PHE A 60 -49.40 -2.15 -20.62
C PHE A 60 -48.16 -2.98 -20.26
N GLY A 61 -47.97 -4.19 -20.78
CA GLY A 61 -46.73 -4.95 -20.58
C GLY A 61 -45.45 -4.15 -20.91
N ILE A 62 -45.47 -3.42 -22.03
CA ILE A 62 -44.37 -2.53 -22.44
C ILE A 62 -44.22 -1.32 -21.49
N LEU A 63 -45.33 -0.72 -21.06
CA LEU A 63 -45.32 0.38 -20.08
C LEU A 63 -44.69 -0.07 -18.75
N GLY A 64 -44.97 -1.30 -18.30
CA GLY A 64 -44.36 -1.89 -17.11
C GLY A 64 -42.84 -2.05 -17.23
N THR A 65 -42.34 -2.37 -18.43
CA THR A 65 -40.90 -2.43 -18.71
C THR A 65 -40.23 -1.08 -18.57
N PHE A 66 -40.82 -0.03 -19.17
CA PHE A 66 -40.28 1.33 -19.04
C PHE A 66 -40.30 1.83 -17.60
N LEU A 67 -41.36 1.52 -16.86
CA LEU A 67 -41.47 1.90 -15.45
C LEU A 67 -40.42 1.19 -14.60
N GLY A 68 -40.21 -0.12 -14.79
CA GLY A 68 -39.23 -0.90 -14.03
C GLY A 68 -37.79 -0.45 -14.25
N ILE A 69 -37.43 -0.15 -15.50
CA ILE A 69 -36.12 0.42 -15.83
C ILE A 69 -35.98 1.81 -15.21
N SER A 70 -37.02 2.66 -15.30
CA SER A 70 -37.02 3.99 -14.69
C SER A 70 -36.84 3.92 -13.17
N THR A 71 -37.52 3.01 -12.48
CA THR A 71 -37.37 2.86 -11.02
C THR A 71 -36.00 2.34 -10.62
N GLY A 72 -35.40 1.45 -11.42
CA GLY A 72 -34.04 0.94 -11.18
C GLY A 72 -32.96 2.00 -11.42
N LEU A 73 -33.16 2.92 -12.36
CA LEU A 73 -32.23 4.03 -12.63
C LEU A 73 -32.39 5.21 -11.66
N LEU A 74 -33.59 5.45 -11.14
CA LEU A 74 -33.87 6.58 -10.24
C LEU A 74 -33.02 6.58 -8.96
N HIS A 75 -32.64 5.40 -8.51
CA HIS A 75 -31.86 5.22 -7.30
C HIS A 75 -30.41 4.78 -7.57
N PHE A 76 -29.98 4.78 -8.84
CA PHE A 76 -28.62 4.38 -9.20
C PHE A 76 -27.63 5.50 -8.91
N ASP A 77 -26.71 5.27 -7.97
CA ASP A 77 -25.61 6.19 -7.67
C ASP A 77 -24.34 5.74 -8.39
N VAL A 78 -23.77 6.63 -9.19
CA VAL A 78 -22.51 6.40 -9.91
C VAL A 78 -21.32 6.33 -8.94
N ASN A 79 -21.44 6.95 -7.77
CA ASN A 79 -20.38 7.00 -6.75
C ASN A 79 -20.35 5.75 -5.87
N ASP A 80 -21.43 4.97 -5.82
CA ASP A 80 -21.53 3.72 -5.05
C ASP A 80 -22.21 2.63 -5.90
N ILE A 81 -21.41 2.08 -6.83
CA ILE A 81 -21.87 1.07 -7.78
C ILE A 81 -22.21 -0.25 -7.07
N GLU A 82 -21.49 -0.60 -6.00
CA GLU A 82 -21.71 -1.86 -5.27
C GLU A 82 -23.08 -1.90 -4.58
N ALA A 83 -23.51 -0.78 -3.98
CA ALA A 83 -24.86 -0.65 -3.42
C ALA A 83 -25.95 -0.47 -4.50
N SER A 84 -25.60 0.09 -5.66
CA SER A 84 -26.55 0.42 -6.74
C SER A 84 -26.91 -0.76 -7.66
N ILE A 85 -26.02 -1.75 -7.82
CA ILE A 85 -26.26 -2.93 -8.67
C ILE A 85 -27.48 -3.76 -8.19
N PRO A 86 -27.62 -4.13 -6.90
CA PRO A 86 -28.77 -4.89 -6.43
C PRO A 86 -30.11 -4.20 -6.72
N MET A 87 -30.17 -2.88 -6.56
CA MET A 87 -31.39 -2.10 -6.77
C MET A 87 -31.75 -1.95 -8.26
N LEU A 88 -30.74 -1.83 -9.13
CA LEU A 88 -30.94 -1.87 -10.59
C LEU A 88 -31.49 -3.24 -11.03
N LEU A 89 -30.99 -4.33 -10.45
CA LEU A 89 -31.46 -5.69 -10.73
C LEU A 89 -32.92 -5.91 -10.30
N ASP A 90 -33.36 -5.30 -9.20
CA ASP A 90 -34.75 -5.35 -8.77
C ASP A 90 -35.69 -4.57 -9.71
N GLY A 91 -35.27 -3.38 -10.18
CA GLY A 91 -36.01 -2.65 -11.22
C GLY A 91 -36.11 -3.41 -12.54
N LEU A 92 -35.03 -4.09 -12.93
CA LEU A 92 -35.00 -4.95 -14.12
C LEU A 92 -35.91 -6.17 -13.97
N LYS A 93 -35.95 -6.79 -12.78
CA LYS A 93 -36.85 -7.90 -12.47
C LYS A 93 -38.32 -7.49 -12.60
N LEU A 94 -38.70 -6.30 -12.11
CA LEU A 94 -40.03 -5.70 -12.31
C LEU A 94 -40.34 -5.52 -13.81
N ALA A 95 -39.39 -5.00 -14.58
CA ALA A 95 -39.54 -4.77 -16.01
C ALA A 95 -39.80 -6.06 -16.80
N PHE A 96 -39.11 -7.15 -16.46
CA PHE A 96 -39.30 -8.45 -17.10
C PHE A 96 -40.61 -9.12 -16.71
N VAL A 97 -40.97 -9.16 -15.43
CA VAL A 97 -42.17 -9.87 -14.96
C VAL A 97 -43.44 -9.25 -15.55
N THR A 98 -43.53 -7.92 -15.53
CA THR A 98 -44.72 -7.20 -16.06
C THR A 98 -44.89 -7.38 -17.58
N SER A 99 -43.78 -7.41 -18.32
CA SER A 99 -43.78 -7.64 -19.78
C SER A 99 -44.20 -9.07 -20.13
N ILE A 100 -43.59 -10.06 -19.47
CA ILE A 100 -43.90 -11.48 -19.69
C ILE A 100 -45.38 -11.75 -19.39
N THR A 101 -45.90 -11.25 -18.26
CA THR A 101 -47.32 -11.41 -17.91
C THR A 101 -48.24 -10.73 -18.92
N GLY A 102 -47.93 -9.50 -19.36
CA GLY A 102 -48.75 -8.76 -20.33
C GLY A 102 -48.79 -9.44 -21.70
N ILE A 103 -47.65 -9.92 -22.20
CA ILE A 103 -47.54 -10.63 -23.48
C ILE A 103 -48.22 -12.01 -23.39
N LEU A 104 -47.98 -12.77 -22.33
CA LEU A 104 -48.55 -14.11 -22.15
C LEU A 104 -50.08 -14.05 -22.11
N LEU A 105 -50.65 -13.15 -21.31
CA LEU A 105 -52.10 -12.97 -21.27
C LEU A 105 -52.66 -12.48 -22.61
N ALA A 106 -51.91 -11.65 -23.37
CA ALA A 106 -52.35 -11.16 -24.68
C ALA A 106 -52.40 -12.29 -25.71
N VAL A 107 -51.41 -13.16 -25.70
CA VAL A 107 -51.34 -14.35 -26.57
C VAL A 107 -52.47 -15.32 -26.22
N CYS A 108 -52.68 -15.62 -24.93
CA CYS A 108 -53.79 -16.45 -24.48
C CYS A 108 -55.14 -15.89 -24.94
N LEU A 109 -55.37 -14.57 -24.79
CA LEU A 109 -56.61 -13.95 -25.22
C LEU A 109 -56.80 -13.97 -26.74
N ARG A 110 -55.73 -13.75 -27.53
CA ARG A 110 -55.78 -13.89 -29.00
C ARG A 110 -56.17 -15.30 -29.43
N LEU A 111 -55.62 -16.32 -28.77
CA LEU A 111 -55.94 -17.71 -29.06
C LEU A 111 -57.43 -18.00 -28.81
N ILE A 112 -57.97 -17.55 -27.67
CA ILE A 112 -59.40 -17.71 -27.33
C ILE A 112 -60.31 -17.01 -28.35
N LEU A 113 -59.91 -15.83 -28.84
CA LEU A 113 -60.68 -15.07 -29.84
C LEU A 113 -60.72 -15.75 -31.20
N VAL A 114 -59.64 -16.41 -31.62
CA VAL A 114 -59.60 -17.18 -32.87
C VAL A 114 -60.53 -18.37 -32.80
N LEU A 115 -60.46 -19.17 -31.73
CA LEU A 115 -61.33 -20.34 -31.54
C LEU A 115 -62.82 -19.97 -31.45
N SER A 116 -63.14 -18.81 -30.88
CA SER A 116 -64.52 -18.33 -30.75
C SER A 116 -65.12 -17.84 -32.09
N ARG A 117 -64.30 -17.53 -33.10
CA ARG A 117 -64.74 -16.99 -34.40
C ARG A 117 -65.21 -18.08 -35.36
N ASP A 118 -64.58 -19.25 -35.35
CA ASP A 118 -64.94 -20.38 -36.21
C ASP A 118 -66.29 -21.01 -35.84
N ALA A 119 -66.74 -20.84 -34.60
CA ALA A 119 -68.05 -21.31 -34.15
C ALA A 119 -69.24 -20.53 -34.76
N ALA A 120 -69.01 -19.33 -35.32
CA ALA A 120 -70.08 -18.44 -35.81
C ALA A 120 -70.32 -18.48 -37.33
N ALA A 121 -69.45 -19.11 -38.12
CA ALA A 121 -69.42 -19.01 -39.59
C ALA A 121 -70.17 -20.12 -40.35
N ASN A 122 -70.71 -21.15 -39.67
CA ASN A 122 -71.25 -22.36 -40.32
C ASN A 122 -72.77 -22.34 -40.61
N ALA A 123 -73.44 -21.18 -40.71
CA ALA A 123 -74.90 -21.11 -40.64
C ALA A 123 -75.66 -20.83 -41.96
N ASP A 124 -75.02 -20.59 -43.11
CA ASP A 124 -75.78 -20.14 -44.29
C ASP A 124 -75.16 -20.63 -45.60
N HIS A 125 -75.89 -21.50 -46.33
CA HIS A 125 -76.01 -21.55 -47.80
C HIS A 125 -76.68 -22.86 -48.29
N GLN A 126 -77.89 -22.78 -48.84
CA GLN A 126 -78.53 -23.85 -49.62
C GLN A 126 -79.08 -23.35 -50.98
N ASN A 127 -78.60 -24.01 -52.04
CA ASN A 127 -79.22 -24.38 -53.33
C ASN A 127 -79.59 -23.33 -54.41
N PRO A 128 -79.23 -23.62 -55.67
CA PRO A 128 -80.19 -23.47 -56.78
C PRO A 128 -80.20 -24.69 -57.72
N THR A 129 -81.38 -25.14 -58.13
CA THR A 129 -81.55 -26.11 -59.22
C THR A 129 -82.79 -25.80 -60.04
N SER A 130 -82.74 -26.20 -61.32
CA SER A 130 -83.84 -26.51 -62.26
C SER A 130 -84.31 -25.41 -63.21
N LEU A 131 -84.68 -25.65 -64.48
CA LEU A 131 -84.56 -26.75 -65.46
C LEU A 131 -85.06 -26.21 -66.83
N ALA A 132 -84.66 -26.87 -67.93
CA ALA A 132 -84.92 -26.52 -69.33
C ALA A 132 -86.34 -26.90 -69.85
N ASN A 133 -86.75 -26.32 -70.99
CA ASN A 133 -87.94 -26.67 -71.77
C ASN A 133 -87.56 -26.85 -73.28
N PRO A 134 -87.96 -27.92 -74.01
CA PRO A 134 -87.35 -28.35 -75.28
C PRO A 134 -88.09 -27.91 -76.56
N GLY A 135 -88.84 -26.80 -76.54
CA GLY A 135 -89.45 -26.20 -77.74
C GLY A 135 -88.60 -25.11 -78.41
N ASN A 136 -87.52 -24.68 -77.75
CA ASN A 136 -86.67 -23.58 -78.19
C ASN A 136 -85.43 -24.03 -78.97
N LEU A 137 -85.12 -25.32 -79.10
CA LEU A 137 -83.78 -25.80 -79.49
C LEU A 137 -83.22 -25.23 -80.80
N THR A 138 -84.01 -25.04 -81.86
CA THR A 138 -83.51 -24.45 -83.13
C THR A 138 -83.29 -22.94 -83.03
N ALA A 139 -84.21 -22.21 -82.38
CA ALA A 139 -84.03 -20.80 -82.07
C ALA A 139 -82.89 -20.59 -81.07
N LEU A 140 -82.73 -21.50 -80.10
CA LEU A 140 -81.68 -21.52 -79.08
C LEU A 140 -80.32 -21.83 -79.73
N VAL A 141 -80.25 -22.75 -80.70
CA VAL A 141 -79.01 -23.06 -81.44
C VAL A 141 -78.57 -21.88 -82.31
N GLN A 142 -79.49 -21.20 -83.00
CA GLN A 142 -79.15 -19.97 -83.74
C GLN A 142 -78.75 -18.83 -82.80
N TYR A 143 -79.50 -18.63 -81.71
CA TYR A 143 -79.15 -17.65 -80.68
C TYR A 143 -77.82 -17.99 -80.01
N GLN A 144 -77.48 -19.26 -79.85
CA GLN A 144 -76.23 -19.76 -79.27
C GLN A 144 -75.06 -19.65 -80.26
N ALA A 145 -75.27 -19.85 -81.56
CA ALA A 145 -74.26 -19.61 -82.59
C ALA A 145 -73.93 -18.11 -82.71
N GLN A 146 -74.95 -17.26 -82.70
CA GLN A 146 -74.80 -15.81 -82.76
C GLN A 146 -74.23 -15.24 -81.44
N ALA A 147 -74.61 -15.82 -80.30
CA ALA A 147 -73.97 -15.54 -79.01
C ALA A 147 -72.52 -16.03 -78.97
N ALA A 148 -72.19 -17.17 -79.57
CA ALA A 148 -70.82 -17.69 -79.63
C ALA A 148 -69.91 -16.82 -80.52
N GLU A 149 -70.40 -16.31 -81.66
CA GLU A 149 -69.65 -15.34 -82.49
C GLU A 149 -69.44 -14.01 -81.77
N ALA A 150 -70.48 -13.47 -81.13
CA ALA A 150 -70.37 -12.26 -80.32
C ALA A 150 -69.39 -12.47 -79.15
N GLN A 151 -69.37 -13.65 -78.55
CA GLN A 151 -68.47 -14.01 -77.46
C GLN A 151 -67.03 -14.19 -77.96
N LEU A 152 -66.80 -14.75 -79.15
CA LEU A 152 -65.48 -14.86 -79.75
C LEU A 152 -64.90 -13.47 -80.08
N ALA A 153 -65.71 -12.56 -80.61
CA ALA A 153 -65.33 -11.18 -80.86
C ALA A 153 -65.01 -10.44 -79.54
N ALA A 154 -65.81 -10.65 -78.49
CA ALA A 154 -65.53 -10.11 -77.16
C ALA A 154 -64.24 -10.66 -76.54
N ILE A 155 -63.96 -11.96 -76.71
CA ILE A 155 -62.71 -12.60 -76.25
C ILE A 155 -61.51 -12.03 -77.02
N GLN A 156 -61.61 -11.86 -78.35
CA GLN A 156 -60.54 -11.24 -79.14
C GLN A 156 -60.25 -9.80 -78.72
N GLN A 157 -61.30 -9.01 -78.44
CA GLN A 157 -61.13 -7.66 -77.87
C GLN A 157 -60.47 -7.69 -76.50
N LEU A 158 -60.85 -8.64 -75.64
CA LEU A 158 -60.27 -8.78 -74.31
C LEU A 158 -58.80 -9.20 -74.36
N VAL A 159 -58.42 -10.12 -75.26
CA VAL A 159 -57.02 -10.49 -75.51
C VAL A 159 -56.20 -9.29 -75.98
N GLN A 160 -56.74 -8.46 -76.88
CA GLN A 160 -56.07 -7.23 -77.32
C GLN A 160 -55.94 -6.20 -76.19
N GLN A 161 -56.95 -6.09 -75.31
CA GLN A 161 -56.87 -5.21 -74.13
C GLN A 161 -55.82 -5.70 -73.13
N VAL A 162 -55.75 -7.01 -72.88
CA VAL A 162 -54.73 -7.62 -72.01
C VAL A 162 -53.33 -7.40 -72.57
N ALA A 163 -53.11 -7.62 -73.87
CA ALA A 163 -51.82 -7.36 -74.50
C ALA A 163 -51.39 -5.88 -74.37
N ARG A 164 -52.32 -4.93 -74.54
CA ARG A 164 -52.04 -3.50 -74.33
C ARG A 164 -51.76 -3.13 -72.87
N LEU A 165 -52.40 -3.83 -71.92
CA LEU A 165 -52.14 -3.64 -70.50
C LEU A 165 -50.76 -4.19 -70.12
N ASP A 166 -50.37 -5.33 -70.69
CA ASP A 166 -49.05 -5.93 -70.49
C ASP A 166 -47.94 -5.01 -71.00
N ASP A 167 -48.07 -4.50 -72.23
CA ASP A 167 -47.12 -3.52 -72.79
C ASP A 167 -47.01 -2.25 -71.92
N ARG A 168 -48.14 -1.73 -71.41
CA ARG A 168 -48.14 -0.57 -70.51
C ARG A 168 -47.49 -0.88 -69.17
N LEU A 169 -47.72 -2.06 -68.60
CA LEU A 169 -47.11 -2.49 -67.35
C LEU A 169 -45.61 -2.61 -67.49
N ILE A 170 -45.14 -3.25 -68.56
CA ILE A 170 -43.70 -3.39 -68.86
C ILE A 170 -43.06 -2.00 -69.00
N GLN A 171 -43.64 -1.12 -69.82
CA GLN A 171 -43.11 0.24 -69.98
C GLN A 171 -43.10 1.05 -68.68
N THR A 172 -44.14 0.92 -67.84
CA THR A 172 -44.22 1.61 -66.55
C THR A 172 -43.18 1.07 -65.58
N LEU A 173 -42.99 -0.25 -65.53
CA LEU A 173 -41.99 -0.90 -64.70
C LEU A 173 -40.57 -0.54 -65.14
N GLU A 174 -40.27 -0.59 -66.45
CA GLU A 174 -38.97 -0.19 -66.99
C GLU A 174 -38.67 1.28 -66.67
N HIS A 175 -39.66 2.16 -66.84
CA HIS A 175 -39.51 3.58 -66.54
C HIS A 175 -39.26 3.81 -65.05
N GLN A 176 -40.05 3.20 -64.16
CA GLN A 176 -39.85 3.32 -62.71
C GLN A 176 -38.52 2.72 -62.26
N HIS A 177 -38.13 1.56 -62.80
CA HIS A 177 -36.88 0.91 -62.45
C HIS A 177 -35.68 1.76 -62.89
N THR A 178 -35.75 2.37 -64.07
CA THR A 178 -34.70 3.29 -64.55
C THR A 178 -34.62 4.53 -63.67
N GLN A 179 -35.75 5.15 -63.33
CA GLN A 179 -35.78 6.30 -62.42
C GLN A 179 -35.24 5.96 -61.03
N GLN A 180 -35.56 4.79 -60.50
CA GLN A 180 -35.10 4.35 -59.20
C GLN A 180 -33.59 4.05 -59.20
N LEU A 181 -33.07 3.44 -60.26
CA LEU A 181 -31.63 3.23 -60.43
C LEU A 181 -30.88 4.55 -60.54
N ASP A 182 -31.41 5.53 -61.27
CA ASP A 182 -30.78 6.86 -61.37
C ASP A 182 -30.81 7.60 -60.03
N ALA A 183 -31.91 7.50 -59.28
CA ALA A 183 -31.99 8.03 -57.91
C ALA A 183 -30.99 7.34 -56.97
N MET A 184 -30.84 6.01 -57.06
CA MET A 184 -29.86 5.27 -56.26
C MET A 184 -28.42 5.62 -56.63
N ARG A 185 -28.11 5.82 -57.92
CA ARG A 185 -26.80 6.30 -58.37
C ARG A 185 -26.51 7.70 -57.84
N GLY A 186 -27.46 8.62 -57.98
CA GLY A 186 -27.31 9.98 -57.44
C GLY A 186 -27.12 10.00 -55.92
N PHE A 187 -27.83 9.13 -55.20
CA PHE A 187 -27.63 8.95 -53.76
C PHE A 187 -26.25 8.36 -53.44
N ALA A 188 -25.78 7.36 -54.20
CA ALA A 188 -24.46 6.77 -53.99
C ALA A 188 -23.32 7.78 -54.24
N ASP A 189 -23.45 8.62 -55.26
CA ASP A 189 -22.49 9.68 -55.55
C ASP A 189 -22.46 10.71 -54.42
N GLN A 190 -23.62 11.17 -53.95
CA GLN A 190 -23.72 12.07 -52.81
C GLN A 190 -23.17 11.45 -51.52
N LEU A 191 -23.45 10.17 -51.27
CA LEU A 191 -22.95 9.44 -50.10
C LEU A 191 -21.42 9.32 -50.15
N SER A 192 -20.85 9.04 -51.33
CA SER A 192 -19.40 8.96 -51.53
C SER A 192 -18.73 10.32 -51.31
N GLU A 193 -19.31 11.38 -51.87
CA GLU A 193 -18.79 12.74 -51.73
C GLU A 193 -18.89 13.24 -50.28
N MET A 194 -20.05 13.09 -49.64
CA MET A 194 -20.26 13.47 -48.24
C MET A 194 -19.38 12.63 -47.30
N GLY A 195 -19.37 11.30 -47.46
CA GLY A 195 -18.57 10.39 -46.65
C GLY A 195 -17.09 10.74 -46.69
N SER A 196 -16.54 11.00 -47.88
CA SER A 196 -15.15 11.43 -48.06
C SER A 196 -14.88 12.81 -47.43
N ARG A 197 -15.72 13.81 -47.71
CA ARG A 197 -15.57 15.16 -47.16
C ARG A 197 -15.67 15.19 -45.63
N GLN A 198 -16.64 14.49 -45.05
CA GLN A 198 -16.82 14.42 -43.60
C GLN A 198 -15.69 13.62 -42.93
N LEU A 199 -15.19 12.55 -43.54
CA LEU A 199 -14.01 11.84 -43.04
C LEU A 199 -12.78 12.73 -43.04
N ILE A 200 -12.52 13.44 -44.15
CA ILE A 200 -11.38 14.36 -44.24
C ILE A 200 -11.52 15.48 -43.22
N THR A 201 -12.71 16.08 -43.09
CA THR A 201 -12.95 17.17 -42.13
C THR A 201 -12.80 16.69 -40.69
N ALA A 202 -13.33 15.51 -40.36
CA ALA A 202 -13.16 14.91 -39.04
C ALA A 202 -11.69 14.58 -38.76
N LEU A 203 -10.97 14.03 -39.74
CA LEU A 203 -9.55 13.73 -39.61
C LEU A 203 -8.71 15.00 -39.45
N GLU A 204 -8.97 16.05 -40.22
CA GLU A 204 -8.33 17.36 -40.06
C GLU A 204 -8.61 17.97 -38.68
N SER A 205 -9.85 17.86 -38.19
CA SER A 205 -10.20 18.32 -36.83
C SER A 205 -9.40 17.55 -35.79
N VAL A 206 -9.39 16.22 -35.88
CA VAL A 206 -8.64 15.36 -34.94
C VAL A 206 -7.15 15.67 -34.99
N ILE A 207 -6.57 15.88 -36.17
CA ILE A 207 -5.15 16.26 -36.31
C ILE A 207 -4.90 17.63 -35.69
N ARG A 208 -5.80 18.60 -35.90
CA ARG A 208 -5.68 19.95 -35.35
C ARG A 208 -5.80 19.94 -33.82
N ASP A 209 -6.77 19.20 -33.29
CA ASP A 209 -6.99 19.03 -31.85
C ASP A 209 -5.83 18.26 -31.20
N PHE A 210 -5.29 17.25 -31.89
CA PHE A 210 -4.10 16.52 -31.47
C PHE A 210 -2.87 17.42 -31.45
N ASN A 211 -2.65 18.23 -32.49
CA ASN A 211 -1.51 19.14 -32.56
C ASN A 211 -1.61 20.28 -31.52
N SER A 212 -2.82 20.77 -31.26
CA SER A 212 -3.09 21.75 -30.19
C SER A 212 -2.81 21.15 -28.82
N ASN A 213 -3.31 19.93 -28.55
CA ASN A 213 -3.04 19.23 -27.29
C ASN A 213 -1.56 18.86 -27.14
N LEU A 214 -0.85 18.53 -28.22
CA LEU A 214 0.60 18.34 -28.21
C LEU A 214 1.32 19.63 -27.78
N GLY A 215 0.95 20.78 -28.33
CA GLY A 215 1.56 22.05 -27.94
C GLY A 215 1.34 22.39 -26.47
N GLU A 216 0.12 22.25 -25.98
CA GLU A 216 -0.28 22.72 -24.65
C GLU A 216 0.03 21.69 -23.55
N GLN A 217 -0.50 20.46 -23.66
CA GLN A 217 -0.37 19.46 -22.60
C GLN A 217 1.03 18.85 -22.56
N PHE A 218 1.65 18.57 -23.72
CA PHE A 218 3.03 18.07 -23.71
C PHE A 218 4.03 19.19 -23.43
N GLY A 219 3.79 20.42 -23.88
CA GLY A 219 4.62 21.58 -23.53
C GLY A 219 4.70 21.80 -22.01
N GLU A 220 3.56 21.79 -21.32
CA GLU A 220 3.51 21.89 -19.85
C GLU A 220 4.14 20.66 -19.16
N ASN A 221 3.92 19.45 -19.68
CA ASN A 221 4.57 18.26 -19.13
C ASN A 221 6.10 18.30 -19.31
N PHE A 222 6.62 18.76 -20.45
CA PHE A 222 8.06 18.93 -20.65
C PHE A 222 8.63 20.02 -19.76
N ARG A 223 7.90 21.13 -19.54
CA ARG A 223 8.33 22.18 -18.60
C ARG A 223 8.38 21.67 -17.16
N ARG A 224 7.39 20.86 -16.74
CA ARG A 224 7.40 20.19 -15.43
C ARG A 224 8.52 19.16 -15.30
N LEU A 225 8.77 18.40 -16.37
CA LEU A 225 9.84 17.42 -16.43
C LEU A 225 11.21 18.12 -16.31
N ASP A 226 11.44 19.17 -17.10
CA ASP A 226 12.66 19.98 -17.07
C ASP A 226 12.91 20.56 -15.68
N ALA A 227 11.89 21.17 -15.05
CA ALA A 227 12.00 21.66 -13.68
C ALA A 227 12.28 20.54 -12.65
N SER A 228 11.80 19.33 -12.89
CA SER A 228 12.07 18.16 -12.03
C SER A 228 13.51 17.65 -12.21
N VAL A 229 14.00 17.62 -13.46
CA VAL A 229 15.39 17.27 -13.79
C VAL A 229 16.34 18.30 -13.20
N GLU A 230 16.01 19.60 -13.29
CA GLU A 230 16.81 20.66 -12.70
C GLU A 230 16.93 20.50 -11.17
N LYS A 231 15.81 20.22 -10.49
CA LYS A 231 15.83 19.91 -9.05
C LYS A 231 16.68 18.68 -8.74
N LEU A 232 16.64 17.66 -9.59
CA LEU A 232 17.45 16.44 -9.43
C LEU A 232 18.95 16.73 -9.60
N LEU A 233 19.32 17.59 -10.54
CA LEU A 233 20.70 18.05 -10.72
C LEU A 233 21.18 18.87 -9.51
N ARG A 234 20.37 19.81 -9.03
CA ARG A 234 20.68 20.56 -7.80
C ARG A 234 20.84 19.64 -6.59
N TRP A 235 19.96 18.63 -6.46
CA TRP A 235 20.07 17.62 -5.41
C TRP A 235 21.36 16.81 -5.55
N GLN A 236 21.75 16.43 -6.77
CA GLN A 236 22.99 15.70 -7.03
C GLN A 236 24.22 16.52 -6.62
N ASP A 237 24.26 17.82 -6.93
CA ASP A 237 25.34 18.71 -6.50
C ASP A 237 25.41 18.83 -4.97
N GLN A 238 24.27 19.05 -4.31
CA GLN A 238 24.20 19.11 -2.85
C GLN A 238 24.62 17.77 -2.21
N TYR A 239 24.22 16.66 -2.81
CA TYR A 239 24.58 15.33 -2.33
C TYR A 239 26.10 15.09 -2.44
N ARG A 240 26.73 15.56 -3.52
CA ARG A 240 28.19 15.51 -3.68
C ARG A 240 28.91 16.27 -2.57
N GLU A 241 28.48 17.51 -2.27
CA GLU A 241 29.02 18.30 -1.16
C GLU A 241 28.83 17.59 0.20
N HIS A 242 27.66 17.00 0.41
CA HIS A 242 27.38 16.27 1.64
C HIS A 242 28.28 15.02 1.80
N MET A 243 28.52 14.28 0.72
CA MET A 243 29.42 13.12 0.73
C MET A 243 30.87 13.52 0.99
N GLU A 244 31.32 14.66 0.45
CA GLU A 244 32.65 15.20 0.75
C GLU A 244 32.77 15.58 2.23
N SER A 245 31.78 16.28 2.78
CA SER A 245 31.74 16.61 4.21
C SER A 245 31.70 15.36 5.09
N LEU A 246 30.93 14.33 4.69
CA LEU A 246 30.85 13.07 5.43
C LEU A 246 32.21 12.34 5.40
N GLY A 247 32.89 12.34 4.25
CA GLY A 247 34.25 11.80 4.12
C GLY A 247 35.21 12.47 5.09
N GLN A 248 35.23 13.81 5.14
CA GLN A 248 36.06 14.56 6.09
C GLN A 248 35.72 14.21 7.55
N GLN A 249 34.44 14.12 7.90
CA GLN A 249 34.03 13.74 9.25
C GLN A 249 34.48 12.32 9.62
N LEU A 250 34.45 11.39 8.67
CA LEU A 250 34.94 10.02 8.86
C LEU A 250 36.46 10.00 9.08
N ASP A 251 37.22 10.80 8.32
CA ASP A 251 38.67 10.95 8.50
C ASP A 251 38.99 11.52 9.90
N HIS A 252 38.24 12.52 10.34
CA HIS A 252 38.38 13.06 11.70
C HIS A 252 38.05 12.01 12.78
N ALA A 253 36.99 11.22 12.58
CA ALA A 253 36.60 10.17 13.51
C ALA A 253 37.66 9.08 13.61
N THR A 254 38.19 8.61 12.48
CA THR A 254 39.25 7.59 12.44
C THR A 254 40.55 8.10 13.08
N ALA A 255 40.94 9.35 12.81
CA ALA A 255 42.08 9.98 13.48
C ALA A 255 41.85 10.13 15.00
N GLY A 256 40.63 10.46 15.41
CA GLY A 256 40.24 10.54 16.83
C GLY A 256 40.33 9.19 17.54
N VAL A 257 39.92 8.10 16.88
CA VAL A 257 40.04 6.73 17.39
C VAL A 257 41.52 6.34 17.54
N ALA A 258 42.35 6.60 16.54
CA ALA A 258 43.79 6.31 16.61
C ALA A 258 44.47 7.09 17.75
N LYS A 259 44.11 8.37 17.95
CA LYS A 259 44.62 9.17 19.06
C LYS A 259 44.16 8.64 20.42
N SER A 260 42.92 8.14 20.50
CA SER A 260 42.38 7.53 21.72
C SER A 260 43.08 6.21 22.05
N GLU A 261 43.37 5.38 21.04
CA GLU A 261 44.18 4.17 21.19
C GLU A 261 45.56 4.50 21.76
N ALA A 262 46.27 5.47 21.18
CA ALA A 262 47.57 5.92 21.67
C ALA A 262 47.51 6.45 23.11
N SER A 263 46.44 7.18 23.45
CA SER A 263 46.24 7.70 24.80
C SER A 263 45.97 6.58 25.82
N LEU A 264 45.20 5.56 25.44
CA LEU A 264 44.94 4.39 26.29
C LEU A 264 46.21 3.55 26.50
N GLN A 265 47.04 3.39 25.46
CA GLN A 265 48.36 2.74 25.58
C GLN A 265 49.27 3.52 26.54
N ALA A 266 49.34 4.85 26.40
CA ALA A 266 50.11 5.70 27.30
C ALA A 266 49.62 5.60 28.75
N LEU A 267 48.30 5.64 28.99
CA LEU A 267 47.72 5.46 30.33
C LEU A 267 48.05 4.09 30.92
N THR A 268 48.01 3.04 30.10
CA THR A 268 48.34 1.67 30.54
C THR A 268 49.81 1.57 30.97
N GLU A 269 50.73 2.13 30.17
CA GLU A 269 52.15 2.15 30.51
C GLU A 269 52.42 2.99 31.77
N GLN A 270 51.74 4.13 31.90
CA GLN A 270 51.88 4.99 33.07
C GLN A 270 51.33 4.33 34.34
N ALA A 271 50.22 3.58 34.24
CA ALA A 271 49.71 2.77 35.35
C ALA A 271 50.69 1.65 35.74
N ARG A 272 51.36 1.03 34.76
CA ARG A 272 52.42 0.03 35.00
C ARG A 272 53.61 0.64 35.74
N GLN A 273 54.06 1.83 35.32
CA GLN A 273 55.14 2.55 35.98
C GLN A 273 54.80 2.92 37.43
N ILE A 274 53.57 3.42 37.68
CA ILE A 274 53.09 3.69 39.04
C ILE A 274 53.15 2.42 39.89
N SER A 275 52.72 1.28 39.33
CA SER A 275 52.73 0.00 40.04
C SER A 275 54.16 -0.44 40.40
N CYS A 276 55.12 -0.29 39.48
CA CYS A 276 56.54 -0.54 39.76
C CYS A 276 57.09 0.40 40.83
N HIS A 277 56.79 1.70 40.76
CA HIS A 277 57.25 2.67 41.76
C HIS A 277 56.68 2.38 43.16
N VAL A 278 55.44 1.90 43.25
CA VAL A 278 54.84 1.49 44.53
C VAL A 278 55.58 0.28 45.11
N GLU A 279 55.96 -0.70 44.28
CA GLU A 279 56.76 -1.85 44.72
C GLU A 279 58.16 -1.43 45.21
N ASP A 280 58.83 -0.56 44.46
CA ASP A 280 60.15 -0.01 44.85
C ASP A 280 60.06 0.79 46.16
N GLN A 281 59.01 1.60 46.33
CA GLN A 281 58.75 2.34 47.57
C GLN A 281 58.48 1.39 48.74
N ALA A 282 57.71 0.32 48.54
CA ALA A 282 57.48 -0.69 49.57
C ALA A 282 58.80 -1.33 50.02
N SER A 283 59.66 -1.69 49.06
CA SER A 283 61.01 -2.21 49.33
C SER A 283 61.88 -1.21 50.10
N ALA A 284 61.89 0.08 49.70
CA ALA A 284 62.62 1.12 50.40
C ALA A 284 62.14 1.34 51.84
N ILE A 285 60.81 1.30 52.08
CA ILE A 285 60.24 1.39 53.42
C ILE A 285 60.68 0.19 54.28
N VAL A 286 60.72 -1.02 53.72
CA VAL A 286 61.25 -2.21 54.42
C VAL A 286 62.73 -2.03 54.76
N GLY A 287 63.53 -1.48 53.84
CA GLY A 287 64.94 -1.15 54.07
C GLY A 287 65.14 -0.13 55.20
N LEU A 288 64.40 0.99 55.16
CA LEU A 288 64.44 2.02 56.21
C LEU A 288 64.01 1.48 57.57
N ARG A 289 63.00 0.60 57.62
CA ARG A 289 62.60 -0.06 58.88
C ARG A 289 63.74 -0.92 59.43
N ARG A 290 64.46 -1.65 58.57
CA ARG A 290 65.62 -2.44 58.98
C ARG A 290 66.75 -1.56 59.52
N GLU A 291 67.05 -0.47 58.84
CA GLU A 291 68.07 0.49 59.28
C GLU A 291 67.67 1.17 60.61
N SER A 292 66.40 1.50 60.80
CA SER A 292 65.88 2.01 62.06
C SER A 292 66.09 1.02 63.21
N ILE A 293 65.84 -0.28 62.99
CA ILE A 293 66.11 -1.34 63.99
C ILE A 293 67.61 -1.43 64.30
N GLU A 294 68.47 -1.30 63.29
CA GLU A 294 69.93 -1.31 63.47
C GLU A 294 70.43 -0.08 64.24
N LEU A 295 69.87 1.10 63.97
CA LEU A 295 70.14 2.33 64.72
C LEU A 295 69.67 2.24 66.17
N GLU A 296 68.47 1.69 66.42
CA GLU A 296 67.99 1.42 67.79
C GLU A 296 68.94 0.48 68.54
N SER A 297 69.43 -0.57 67.87
CA SER A 297 70.43 -1.49 68.42
C SER A 297 71.76 -0.78 68.73
N LEU A 298 72.26 0.04 67.81
CA LEU A 298 73.47 0.85 68.01
C LEU A 298 73.31 1.83 69.18
N LEU A 299 72.20 2.54 69.25
CA LEU A 299 71.89 3.43 70.38
C LEU A 299 71.81 2.67 71.70
N GLY A 300 71.23 1.46 71.69
CA GLY A 300 71.27 0.53 72.83
C GLY A 300 72.69 0.19 73.25
N SER A 301 73.56 -0.15 72.31
CA SER A 301 74.98 -0.44 72.60
C SER A 301 75.76 0.77 73.13
N ILE A 302 75.43 1.99 72.67
CA ILE A 302 76.01 3.23 73.19
C ILE A 302 75.49 3.52 74.60
N ALA A 303 74.21 3.26 74.88
CA ALA A 303 73.66 3.36 76.23
C ALA A 303 74.36 2.38 77.17
N ASP A 304 74.58 1.14 76.75
CA ASP A 304 75.37 0.15 77.51
C ASP A 304 76.82 0.61 77.72
N LEU A 305 77.45 1.21 76.71
CA LEU A 305 78.79 1.77 76.83
C LEU A 305 78.83 2.93 77.84
N ARG A 306 77.85 3.83 77.80
CA ARG A 306 77.70 4.91 78.78
C ARG A 306 77.56 4.35 80.19
N ASP A 307 76.76 3.31 80.37
CA ASP A 307 76.53 2.71 81.69
C ASP A 307 77.81 2.02 82.21
N ARG A 308 78.52 1.28 81.36
CA ARG A 308 79.85 0.72 81.68
C ARG A 308 80.90 1.80 81.96
N ALA A 309 80.88 2.91 81.23
CA ALA A 309 81.78 4.03 81.46
C ALA A 309 81.47 4.71 82.81
N LYS A 310 80.19 4.87 83.16
CA LYS A 310 79.73 5.38 84.46
C LYS A 310 80.24 4.51 85.62
N GLU A 311 80.38 3.21 85.43
CA GLU A 311 81.00 2.29 86.41
C GLU A 311 82.53 2.34 86.39
N ALA A 312 83.14 2.44 85.21
CA ALA A 312 84.60 2.42 85.05
C ALA A 312 85.30 3.70 85.54
N PHE A 313 84.72 4.88 85.33
CA PHE A 313 85.32 6.15 85.76
C PHE A 313 85.56 6.21 87.29
N PRO A 314 84.58 5.87 88.16
CA PRO A 314 84.81 5.73 89.59
C PRO A 314 85.89 4.71 89.94
N ALA A 315 85.93 3.56 89.25
CA ALA A 315 86.95 2.54 89.47
C ALA A 315 88.37 3.04 89.11
N ILE A 316 88.49 3.86 88.06
CA ILE A 316 89.73 4.52 87.68
C ILE A 316 90.13 5.59 88.71
N ASP A 317 89.18 6.43 89.16
CA ASP A 317 89.43 7.43 90.23
C ASP A 317 89.91 6.76 91.52
N GLN A 318 89.26 5.65 91.90
CA GLN A 318 89.65 4.87 93.08
C GLN A 318 91.06 4.26 92.93
N ARG A 319 91.41 3.74 91.74
CA ARG A 319 92.76 3.23 91.46
C ARG A 319 93.80 4.35 91.40
N LEU A 320 93.47 5.52 90.86
CA LEU A 320 94.35 6.69 90.84
C LEU A 320 94.60 7.20 92.25
N LYS A 321 93.57 7.30 93.10
CA LYS A 321 93.73 7.61 94.53
C LYS A 321 94.65 6.61 95.21
N ALA A 322 94.43 5.30 95.01
CA ALA A 322 95.30 4.27 95.56
C ALA A 322 96.76 4.37 95.05
N MET A 323 96.95 4.73 93.78
CA MET A 323 98.28 4.96 93.20
C MET A 323 98.95 6.22 93.76
N LEU A 324 98.22 7.32 93.92
CA LEU A 324 98.69 8.56 94.53
C LEU A 324 99.08 8.34 96.00
N GLU A 325 98.26 7.60 96.76
CA GLU A 325 98.55 7.21 98.14
C GLU A 325 99.79 6.28 98.21
N SER A 326 99.94 5.37 97.25
CA SER A 326 101.14 4.55 97.09
C SER A 326 102.40 5.39 96.80
N ILE A 327 102.30 6.41 95.94
CA ILE A 327 103.42 7.31 95.60
C ILE A 327 103.74 8.19 96.80
N GLU A 328 102.74 8.73 97.49
CA GLU A 328 102.91 9.52 98.72
C GLU A 328 103.64 8.70 99.79
N ASN A 329 103.21 7.45 100.01
CA ASN A 329 103.89 6.52 100.91
C ASN A 329 105.32 6.18 100.46
N ALA A 330 105.56 6.04 99.15
CA ALA A 330 106.90 5.80 98.61
C ALA A 330 107.82 7.03 98.79
N VAL A 331 107.31 8.24 98.60
CA VAL A 331 108.04 9.50 98.81
C VAL A 331 108.34 9.72 100.30
N LEU A 332 107.38 9.45 101.20
CA LEU A 332 107.61 9.47 102.65
C LEU A 332 108.67 8.43 103.07
N SER A 333 108.65 7.25 102.45
CA SER A 333 109.67 6.21 102.67
C SER A 333 111.05 6.64 102.14
N ALA A 334 111.11 7.34 101.01
CA ALA A 334 112.37 7.88 100.47
C ALA A 334 112.91 9.04 101.33
N LEU A 335 112.05 9.93 101.84
CA LEU A 335 112.44 11.02 102.73
C LEU A 335 113.01 10.49 104.05
N SER A 336 112.40 9.44 104.61
CA SER A 336 112.90 8.77 105.81
C SER A 336 114.20 7.97 105.58
N ALA A 337 114.43 7.46 104.36
CA ALA A 337 115.72 6.88 103.98
C ALA A 337 116.82 7.95 103.82
N GLN A 338 116.49 9.13 103.29
CA GLN A 338 117.43 10.23 103.13
C GLN A 338 117.83 10.88 104.46
N GLN A 339 116.94 10.92 105.46
CA GLN A 339 117.28 11.34 106.83
C GLN A 339 118.17 10.32 107.57
N ARG A 340 118.17 9.03 107.19
CA ARG A 340 119.02 8.00 107.79
C ARG A 340 120.47 7.99 107.25
N LEU A 341 120.73 8.58 106.08
CA LEU A 341 122.07 8.62 105.47
C LEU A 341 122.95 9.82 105.91
N GLY A 342 122.42 10.73 106.73
CA GLY A 342 123.18 11.85 107.30
C GLY A 342 123.81 11.57 108.69
N GLN A 343 123.61 10.38 109.27
CA GLN A 343 123.87 10.16 110.71
C GLN A 343 124.52 8.81 111.06
N TYR A 344 125.46 8.32 110.25
CA TYR A 344 126.38 7.22 110.64
C TYR A 344 127.79 7.46 110.09
N GLY A 345 128.60 8.17 110.88
CA GLY A 345 130.05 8.12 110.82
C GLY A 345 130.56 7.69 112.19
N MET A 346 130.83 6.39 112.35
CA MET A 346 131.83 5.75 113.24
C MET A 346 131.45 4.29 113.48
N ASP A 347 132.44 3.41 113.24
CA ASP A 347 132.56 1.99 113.60
C ASP A 347 131.52 1.00 113.02
N GLY A 348 131.87 -0.13 112.40
CA GLY A 348 133.14 -0.84 112.29
C GLY A 348 132.88 -2.36 112.28
N ARG A 349 133.63 -3.09 111.44
CA ARG A 349 133.85 -4.57 111.40
C ARG A 349 132.77 -5.45 110.72
N TYR A 350 133.14 -6.08 109.59
CA TYR A 350 133.69 -7.44 109.47
C TYR A 350 132.67 -8.52 109.87
N ASP A 351 132.11 -9.26 108.91
CA ASP A 351 132.54 -10.65 108.68
C ASP A 351 132.00 -11.22 107.34
N ASP A 352 132.74 -12.24 106.89
CA ASP A 352 132.78 -12.97 105.64
C ASP A 352 131.61 -13.98 105.47
N GLY A 353 131.37 -14.47 104.25
CA GLY A 353 130.29 -15.47 104.05
C GLY A 353 129.80 -15.79 102.63
N ILE A 354 130.72 -15.91 101.67
CA ILE A 354 130.74 -16.86 100.53
C ILE A 354 129.59 -17.91 100.42
N ARG A 355 128.82 -17.97 99.30
CA ARG A 355 128.86 -19.02 98.20
C ARG A 355 127.59 -19.19 97.33
N HIS A 356 127.86 -19.35 96.01
CA HIS A 356 127.22 -20.16 94.93
C HIS A 356 125.71 -20.00 94.63
N ALA A 357 125.26 -19.63 93.42
CA ALA A 357 125.45 -20.11 92.03
C ALA A 357 124.25 -20.96 91.52
N SER A 358 123.85 -20.66 90.27
CA SER A 358 123.13 -21.50 89.29
C SER A 358 121.60 -21.40 89.13
N PRO A 359 121.07 -21.70 87.90
CA PRO A 359 120.03 -20.90 87.24
C PRO A 359 118.80 -21.69 86.71
N MET A 360 117.94 -20.99 85.96
CA MET A 360 117.15 -21.47 84.80
C MET A 360 115.86 -22.30 84.99
N ARG A 361 114.75 -21.83 84.37
CA ARG A 361 113.68 -22.53 83.60
C ARG A 361 112.38 -21.68 83.68
N ALA A 362 111.73 -21.21 82.61
CA ALA A 362 111.12 -21.88 81.44
C ALA A 362 109.89 -22.74 81.79
N HIS A 363 108.69 -22.28 81.39
CA HIS A 363 107.50 -22.99 80.86
C HIS A 363 106.36 -21.96 80.80
N ALA A 364 105.91 -21.55 79.60
CA ALA A 364 104.89 -22.18 78.74
C ALA A 364 103.49 -21.64 79.05
#